data_AF-A0A437NQH7-F1
#
_entry.id   AF-A0A437NQH7-F1
#
_cell.length_a   1.000
_cell.length_b   1.000
_cell.length_c   1.000
_cell.angle_alpha   90.00
_cell.angle_beta   90.00
_cell.angle_gamma   90.00
#
_symmetry.space_group_name_H-M   'P 1'
#
loop_
_entity.id
_entity.type
_entity.pdbx_description
1 polymer ?
#
loop_
_entity_poly.entity_id
_entity_poly.type
_entity_poly.pdbx_seq_one_letter_code
_entity_poly.pdbx_strand_id
1 'polypeptide(L)'
;MSIDDVSAPETEKDDLEAFRPAPPARRIDDKAASLEQDIQGLKANFNRERFAYYFVMVLLFNILIASIGNNPAIYICIIGSLLIMIGLAKWLDFPWVSAHLERWHDLFYQACERWLLKSKQPEVEPLPIEEKSEKQPAD
;
A
#
# COMPACT_ATOMS: atom_id res chain seq x y z
N MET A 1 71.23 2.47 -53.64
CA MET A 1 71.16 1.41 -52.61
C MET A 1 72.09 1.85 -51.50
N SER A 2 71.59 2.71 -50.61
CA SER A 2 70.81 2.41 -49.39
C SER A 2 71.76 2.17 -48.23
N ILE A 3 71.85 3.21 -47.40
CA ILE A 3 72.52 3.29 -46.12
C ILE A 3 71.69 2.44 -45.14
N ASP A 4 72.28 1.39 -44.58
CA ASP A 4 71.69 0.67 -43.46
C ASP A 4 71.92 1.49 -42.18
N ASP A 5 70.89 2.21 -41.75
CA ASP A 5 70.87 2.89 -40.46
C ASP A 5 70.35 1.90 -39.41
N VAL A 6 71.25 1.45 -38.55
CA VAL A 6 70.97 0.51 -37.47
C VAL A 6 70.18 1.25 -36.39
N SER A 7 68.89 0.92 -36.34
CA SER A 7 67.91 1.19 -35.30
C SER A 7 68.48 1.54 -33.92
N ALA A 8 68.27 2.79 -33.49
CA ALA A 8 68.19 3.13 -32.07
C ALA A 8 66.97 2.41 -31.44
N PRO A 9 67.05 1.94 -30.18
CA PRO A 9 65.91 1.33 -29.52
C PRO A 9 64.87 2.39 -29.23
N GLU A 10 63.64 2.17 -29.71
CA GLU A 10 62.49 3.01 -29.37
C GLU A 10 62.28 2.97 -27.85
N THR A 11 62.48 4.15 -27.27
CA THR A 11 62.18 4.52 -25.91
C THR A 11 60.73 4.19 -25.58
N GLU A 12 60.56 3.40 -24.51
CA GLU A 12 59.50 3.48 -23.50
C GLU A 12 58.30 4.33 -23.90
N LYS A 13 57.39 3.75 -24.68
CA LYS A 13 56.01 4.22 -24.74
C LYS A 13 55.18 3.16 -24.03
N ASP A 14 54.51 3.61 -22.98
CA ASP A 14 53.19 3.18 -22.53
C ASP A 14 53.01 2.53 -21.15
N ASP A 15 53.90 2.80 -20.19
CA ASP A 15 53.64 2.53 -18.75
C ASP A 15 52.83 3.64 -18.04
N LEU A 16 52.26 4.59 -18.80
CA LEU A 16 51.43 5.69 -18.27
C LEU A 16 49.95 5.33 -18.13
N GLU A 17 49.50 4.16 -18.61
CA GLU A 17 48.11 3.71 -18.43
C GLU A 17 47.81 3.15 -17.02
N ALA A 18 48.84 2.88 -16.21
CA ALA A 18 48.70 2.37 -14.84
C ALA A 18 48.23 3.44 -13.81
N PHE A 19 48.12 4.71 -14.20
CA PHE A 19 47.75 5.83 -13.32
C PHE A 19 46.33 6.36 -13.55
N ARG A 20 45.37 5.53 -13.95
CA ARG A 20 43.96 5.88 -13.72
C ARG A 20 43.66 5.60 -12.25
N PRO A 21 43.47 6.62 -11.38
CA PRO A 21 43.02 6.35 -10.02
C PRO A 21 41.71 5.56 -10.13
N ALA A 22 41.68 4.38 -9.50
CA ALA A 22 40.49 3.56 -9.44
C ALA A 22 39.30 4.45 -9.06
N PRO A 23 38.18 4.40 -9.80
CA PRO A 23 37.04 5.24 -9.49
C PRO A 23 36.68 5.03 -8.02
N PRO A 24 36.46 6.11 -7.24
CA PRO A 24 36.23 5.98 -5.80
C PRO A 24 35.02 5.05 -5.59
N ALA A 25 35.21 3.97 -4.83
CA ALA A 25 34.19 2.93 -4.59
C ALA A 25 32.81 3.50 -4.19
N ARG A 26 32.83 4.66 -3.52
CA ARG A 26 31.65 5.44 -3.12
C ARG A 26 30.70 5.78 -4.29
N ARG A 27 31.24 6.02 -5.50
CA ARG A 27 30.44 6.34 -6.70
C ARG A 27 29.71 5.12 -7.27
N ILE A 28 30.20 3.91 -6.97
CA ILE A 28 29.57 2.66 -7.39
C ILE A 28 28.42 2.33 -6.44
N ASP A 29 28.61 2.54 -5.13
CA ASP A 29 27.55 2.37 -4.12
C ASP A 29 26.40 3.36 -4.32
N ASP A 30 26.68 4.64 -4.59
CA ASP A 30 25.64 5.64 -4.86
C ASP A 30 24.83 5.28 -6.12
N LYS A 31 25.49 4.69 -7.13
CA LYS A 31 24.85 4.25 -8.38
C LYS A 31 24.07 2.95 -8.18
N ALA A 32 24.52 2.05 -7.32
CA ALA A 32 23.77 0.87 -6.92
C ALA A 32 22.50 1.27 -6.15
N ALA A 33 22.60 2.24 -5.22
CA ALA A 33 21.46 2.74 -4.47
C ALA A 33 20.40 3.41 -5.37
N SER A 34 20.82 4.20 -6.37
CA SER A 34 19.87 4.77 -7.33
C SER A 34 19.18 3.70 -8.18
N LEU A 35 19.93 2.68 -8.62
CA LEU A 35 19.38 1.57 -9.40
C LEU A 35 18.39 0.73 -8.57
N GLU A 36 18.64 0.53 -7.27
CA GLU A 36 17.70 -0.14 -6.38
C GLU A 36 16.38 0.64 -6.23
N GLN A 37 16.44 1.96 -6.10
CA GLN A 37 15.25 2.80 -6.06
C GLN A 37 14.44 2.71 -7.37
N ASP A 38 15.12 2.74 -8.52
CA ASP A 38 14.46 2.61 -9.83
C ASP A 38 13.82 1.23 -10.00
N ILE A 39 14.49 0.16 -9.58
CA ILE A 39 13.94 -1.21 -9.62
C ILE A 39 12.71 -1.33 -8.71
N GLN A 40 12.75 -0.74 -7.51
CA GLN A 40 11.60 -0.73 -6.60
C GLN A 40 10.42 0.06 -7.18
N GLY A 41 10.67 1.22 -7.80
CA GLY A 41 9.66 2.00 -8.48
C GLY A 41 9.00 1.24 -9.65
N LEU A 42 9.83 0.56 -10.45
CA LEU A 42 9.34 -0.24 -11.58
C LEU A 42 8.50 -1.44 -11.11
N LYS A 43 8.93 -2.12 -10.04
CA LYS A 43 8.19 -3.22 -9.41
C LYS A 43 6.84 -2.75 -8.85
N ALA A 44 6.81 -1.58 -8.20
CA ALA A 44 5.58 -1.00 -7.67
C ALA A 44 4.57 -0.67 -8.77
N ASN A 45 5.04 -0.07 -9.88
CA ASN A 45 4.18 0.25 -11.03
C ASN A 45 3.63 -1.02 -11.69
N PHE A 46 4.46 -2.04 -11.89
CA PHE A 46 4.03 -3.29 -12.49
C PHE A 46 3.02 -4.05 -11.61
N ASN A 47 3.23 -4.04 -10.29
CA ASN A 47 2.27 -4.60 -9.35
C ASN A 47 0.94 -3.85 -9.43
N ARG A 48 0.96 -2.51 -9.52
CA ARG A 48 -0.24 -1.67 -9.64
C ARG A 48 -1.05 -1.97 -10.89
N GLU A 49 -0.39 -2.14 -12.04
CA GLU A 49 -1.05 -2.54 -13.29
C GLU A 49 -1.70 -3.93 -13.17
N ARG A 50 -0.96 -4.90 -12.61
CA ARG A 50 -1.49 -6.25 -12.34
C ARG A 50 -2.73 -6.22 -11.44
N PHE A 51 -2.70 -5.41 -10.39
CA PHE A 51 -3.86 -5.24 -9.51
C PHE A 51 -5.07 -4.64 -10.24
N ALA A 52 -4.85 -3.65 -11.12
CA ALA A 52 -5.93 -3.10 -11.94
C ALA A 52 -6.55 -4.18 -12.85
N TYR A 53 -5.73 -5.05 -13.46
CA TYR A 53 -6.23 -6.19 -14.23
C TYR A 53 -7.06 -7.16 -13.38
N TYR A 54 -6.58 -7.54 -12.19
CA TYR A 54 -7.34 -8.39 -11.28
C TYR A 54 -8.66 -7.74 -10.83
N PHE A 55 -8.65 -6.44 -10.55
CA PHE A 55 -9.84 -5.69 -10.19
C PHE A 55 -10.89 -5.73 -11.30
N VAL A 56 -10.49 -5.48 -12.55
CA VAL A 56 -11.40 -5.55 -13.70
C VAL A 56 -11.94 -6.97 -13.88
N MET A 57 -11.09 -8.00 -13.77
CA MET A 57 -11.52 -9.41 -13.87
C MET A 57 -12.55 -9.78 -12.80
N VAL A 58 -12.33 -9.36 -11.56
CA VAL A 58 -13.27 -9.59 -10.45
C VAL A 58 -14.59 -8.85 -10.67
N LEU A 59 -14.55 -7.64 -11.22
CA LEU A 59 -15.76 -6.88 -11.53
C LEU A 59 -16.58 -7.56 -12.63
N LEU A 60 -15.93 -8.02 -13.69
CA LEU A 60 -16.57 -8.80 -14.76
C LEU A 60 -17.16 -10.12 -14.23
N PHE A 61 -16.42 -10.81 -13.36
CA PHE A 61 -16.91 -12.04 -12.71
C PHE A 61 -18.17 -11.80 -11.88
N ASN A 62 -18.21 -10.71 -11.10
CA ASN A 62 -19.41 -10.34 -10.34
C ASN A 62 -20.59 -9.96 -11.24
N ILE A 63 -20.37 -9.27 -12.37
CA ILE A 63 -21.43 -8.97 -13.34
C ILE A 63 -21.98 -10.27 -13.95
N LEU A 64 -21.10 -11.22 -14.30
CA LEU A 64 -21.50 -12.51 -14.84
C LEU A 64 -22.38 -13.27 -13.84
N ILE A 65 -21.97 -13.33 -12.58
CA ILE A 65 -22.77 -13.96 -11.52
C ILE A 65 -24.06 -13.19 -11.27
N ALA A 66 -24.06 -11.86 -11.31
CA ALA A 66 -25.28 -11.08 -11.18
C ALA A 66 -26.28 -11.33 -12.33
N SER A 67 -25.80 -11.65 -13.53
CA SER A 67 -26.63 -11.93 -14.70
C SER A 67 -27.34 -13.30 -14.65
N ILE A 68 -26.83 -14.26 -13.87
CA ILE A 68 -27.31 -15.66 -13.88
C ILE A 68 -27.76 -16.11 -12.48
N GLY A 69 -27.22 -15.49 -11.44
CA GLY A 69 -27.31 -15.93 -10.05
C GLY A 69 -28.56 -15.45 -9.33
N ASN A 70 -28.92 -16.21 -8.30
CA ASN A 70 -29.98 -15.85 -7.37
C ASN A 70 -29.47 -14.77 -6.39
N ASN A 71 -30.35 -13.86 -5.92
CA ASN A 71 -30.00 -12.77 -5.00
C ASN A 71 -29.01 -13.16 -3.87
N PRO A 72 -29.21 -14.25 -3.10
CA PRO A 72 -28.26 -14.62 -2.03
C PRO A 72 -26.87 -15.00 -2.57
N ALA A 73 -26.79 -15.66 -3.72
CA ALA A 73 -25.52 -16.04 -4.33
C ALA A 73 -24.72 -14.82 -4.80
N ILE A 74 -25.41 -13.77 -5.27
CA ILE A 74 -24.80 -12.49 -5.66
C ILE A 74 -24.13 -11.85 -4.44
N TYR A 75 -24.83 -11.73 -3.31
CA TYR A 75 -24.25 -11.13 -2.09
C TYR A 75 -23.04 -11.91 -1.59
N ILE A 76 -23.11 -13.25 -1.56
CA ILE A 76 -21.99 -14.09 -1.14
C ILE A 76 -20.79 -13.91 -2.09
N CYS A 77 -21.03 -13.84 -3.40
CA CYS A 77 -19.96 -13.62 -4.37
C CYS A 77 -19.33 -12.24 -4.25
N ILE A 78 -20.12 -11.19 -4.02
CA ILE A 78 -19.60 -9.84 -3.79
C ILE A 78 -18.70 -9.83 -2.55
N ILE A 79 -19.17 -10.38 -1.42
CA ILE A 79 -18.40 -10.43 -0.17
C ILE A 79 -17.13 -11.27 -0.35
N GLY A 80 -17.24 -12.46 -0.95
CA GLY A 80 -16.10 -13.34 -1.20
C GLY A 80 -15.06 -12.71 -2.13
N SER A 81 -15.51 -12.02 -3.18
CA SER A 81 -14.62 -11.32 -4.10
C SER A 81 -13.91 -10.13 -3.44
N LEU A 82 -14.58 -9.41 -2.55
CA LEU A 82 -13.97 -8.37 -1.72
C LEU A 82 -12.85 -8.92 -0.82
N LEU A 83 -13.11 -10.06 -0.17
CA LEU A 83 -12.11 -10.73 0.68
C LEU A 83 -10.88 -11.18 -0.12
N ILE A 84 -11.11 -11.75 -1.32
CA ILE A 84 -10.04 -12.14 -2.24
C ILE A 84 -9.21 -10.92 -2.65
N MET A 85 -9.86 -9.80 -2.99
CA MET A 85 -9.18 -8.56 -3.37
C MET A 85 -8.36 -7.96 -2.22
N ILE A 86 -8.85 -8.05 -0.98
CA ILE A 86 -8.09 -7.65 0.21
C ILE A 86 -6.85 -8.56 0.40
N GLY A 87 -7.03 -9.88 0.25
CA GLY A 87 -5.92 -10.84 0.34
C GLY A 87 -4.85 -10.61 -0.73
N LEU A 88 -5.26 -10.38 -1.98
CA LEU A 88 -4.38 -10.02 -3.08
C LEU A 88 -3.65 -8.69 -2.82
N ALA A 89 -4.36 -7.67 -2.32
CA ALA A 89 -3.75 -6.39 -2.00
C ALA A 89 -2.68 -6.51 -0.90
N LYS A 90 -2.90 -7.39 0.08
CA LYS A 90 -1.87 -7.73 1.08
C LYS A 90 -0.70 -8.49 0.47
N TRP A 91 -0.95 -9.46 -0.40
CA TRP A 91 0.10 -10.27 -1.02
C TRP A 91 0.99 -9.47 -1.99
N LEU A 92 0.45 -8.44 -2.64
CA LEU A 92 1.18 -7.54 -3.54
C LEU A 92 1.96 -6.43 -2.80
N ASP A 93 1.96 -6.42 -1.46
CA ASP A 93 2.61 -5.43 -0.59
C ASP A 93 2.32 -4.00 -1.05
N PHE A 94 1.05 -3.63 -1.14
CA PHE A 94 0.67 -2.24 -1.39
C PHE A 94 0.63 -1.45 -0.07
N PRO A 95 1.65 -0.64 0.25
CA PRO A 95 1.73 0.07 1.52
C PRO A 95 0.53 1.01 1.76
N TRP A 96 -0.08 1.53 0.69
CA TRP A 96 -1.27 2.38 0.84
C TRP A 96 -2.52 1.58 1.22
N VAL A 97 -2.68 0.35 0.72
CA VAL A 97 -3.85 -0.47 1.05
C VAL A 97 -3.72 -1.04 2.45
N SER A 98 -2.54 -1.56 2.81
CA SER A 98 -2.29 -2.10 4.15
C SER A 98 -2.43 -1.05 5.24
N ALA A 99 -1.83 0.13 5.06
CA ALA A 99 -1.94 1.23 6.03
C ALA A 99 -3.40 1.72 6.21
N HIS A 100 -4.18 1.77 5.12
CA HIS A 100 -5.60 2.09 5.24
C HIS A 100 -6.40 0.96 5.88
N LEU A 101 -6.08 -0.31 5.59
CA LEU A 101 -6.75 -1.46 6.20
C LEU A 101 -6.55 -1.51 7.72
N GLU A 102 -5.33 -1.27 8.18
CA GLU A 102 -5.00 -1.18 9.62
C GLU A 102 -5.77 -0.05 10.28
N ARG A 103 -5.83 1.12 9.63
CA ARG A 103 -6.62 2.25 10.13
C ARG A 103 -8.12 1.94 10.18
N TRP A 104 -8.66 1.28 9.16
CA TRP A 104 -10.07 0.87 9.12
C TRP A 104 -10.38 -0.20 10.17
N HIS A 105 -9.46 -1.13 10.38
CA HIS A 105 -9.54 -2.13 11.43
C HIS A 105 -9.61 -1.46 12.80
N ASP A 106 -8.73 -0.50 13.09
CA ASP A 106 -8.74 0.25 14.35
C ASP A 106 -10.02 1.07 14.53
N LEU A 107 -10.49 1.74 13.47
CA LEU A 107 -11.76 2.47 13.48
C LEU A 107 -12.96 1.52 13.72
N PHE A 108 -12.93 0.32 13.15
CA PHE A 108 -13.96 -0.69 13.36
C PHE A 108 -13.96 -1.18 14.81
N TYR A 109 -12.79 -1.47 15.38
CA TYR A 109 -12.67 -1.84 16.80
C TYR A 109 -13.20 -0.74 17.72
N GLN A 110 -12.83 0.53 17.48
CA GLN A 110 -13.34 1.65 18.26
C GLN A 110 -14.85 1.83 18.11
N ALA A 111 -15.40 1.61 16.92
CA ALA A 111 -16.85 1.66 16.70
C ALA A 111 -17.58 0.53 17.43
N CYS A 112 -17.05 -0.70 17.39
CA CYS A 112 -17.57 -1.85 18.11
C CYS A 112 -17.49 -1.65 19.64
N GLU A 113 -16.38 -1.12 20.14
CA GLU A 113 -16.19 -0.80 21.56
C GLU A 113 -17.19 0.26 22.02
N ARG A 114 -17.39 1.34 21.25
CA ARG A 114 -18.40 2.37 21.54
C ARG A 114 -19.81 1.82 21.52
N TRP A 115 -20.13 0.93 20.58
CA TRP A 115 -21.45 0.31 20.52
C TRP A 115 -21.72 -0.62 21.72
N LEU A 116 -20.72 -1.41 22.11
CA LEU A 116 -20.76 -2.29 23.28
C LEU A 116 -20.82 -1.50 24.61
N LEU A 117 -20.16 -0.35 24.69
CA LEU A 117 -20.20 0.52 25.87
C LEU A 117 -21.50 1.33 25.93
N LYS A 118 -22.07 1.73 24.78
CA LYS A 118 -23.36 2.43 24.71
C LYS A 118 -24.52 1.55 25.16
N SER A 119 -24.47 0.23 24.91
CA SER A 119 -25.46 -0.71 25.44
C SER A 119 -25.33 -0.96 26.95
N LYS A 120 -24.22 -0.53 27.57
CA LYS A 120 -23.94 -0.65 29.00
C LYS A 120 -24.25 0.59 29.82
N GLN A 121 -24.72 1.69 29.22
CA GLN A 121 -25.13 2.84 30.04
C GLN A 121 -26.38 2.46 30.85
N PRO A 122 -26.31 2.45 32.20
CA PRO A 122 -27.51 2.31 32.99
C PRO A 122 -28.39 3.52 32.72
N GLU A 123 -29.66 3.24 32.45
CA GLU A 123 -30.75 4.20 32.37
C GLU A 123 -30.65 5.15 33.56
N VAL A 124 -30.22 6.39 33.30
CA VAL A 124 -30.16 7.42 34.34
C VAL A 124 -31.60 7.72 34.72
N GLU A 125 -31.99 7.22 35.88
CA GLU A 125 -33.27 7.51 36.53
C GLU A 125 -33.51 9.03 36.50
N PRO A 126 -34.56 9.53 35.84
CA PRO A 126 -34.83 10.95 35.85
C PRO A 126 -35.14 11.36 37.30
N LEU A 127 -34.33 12.28 37.83
CA LEU A 127 -34.55 12.87 39.16
C LEU A 127 -36.02 13.31 39.29
N PRO A 128 -36.68 13.06 40.44
CA PRO A 128 -38.09 13.35 40.61
C PRO A 128 -38.31 14.85 40.45
N ILE A 129 -39.24 15.20 39.57
CA ILE A 129 -39.78 16.55 39.42
C ILE A 129 -40.44 16.90 40.76
N GLU A 130 -39.87 17.84 41.51
CA GLU A 130 -40.55 18.42 42.67
C GLU A 130 -41.82 19.13 42.17
N GLU A 131 -42.97 18.47 42.31
CA GLU A 131 -44.28 19.09 42.23
C GLU A 131 -44.40 20.15 43.33
N LYS A 132 -44.18 21.42 42.98
CA LYS A 132 -44.72 22.53 43.77
C LYS A 132 -46.25 22.55 43.59
N SER A 133 -46.92 21.77 44.43
CA SER A 133 -48.30 22.04 44.84
C SER A 133 -48.30 23.34 45.66
N GLU A 134 -48.80 24.44 45.09
CA GLU A 134 -49.39 25.50 45.92
C GLU A 134 -50.51 26.25 45.18
N LYS A 135 -51.72 25.73 45.38
CA LYS A 135 -53.00 26.44 45.58
C LYS A 135 -53.45 27.50 44.56
N GLN A 136 -54.49 27.10 43.82
CA GLN A 136 -55.66 27.95 43.50
C GLN A 136 -56.12 28.76 44.73
N PRO A 137 -56.54 30.02 44.52
CA PRO A 137 -57.97 30.33 44.51
C PRO A 137 -58.33 31.13 43.23
N ALA A 138 -59.44 30.87 42.53
CA ALA A 138 -60.84 31.10 42.93
C ALA A 138 -61.11 32.55 43.35
N ASP A 139 -61.18 33.45 42.37
CA ASP A 139 -62.39 34.21 41.98
C ASP A 139 -62.17 34.95 40.65
#